data_AF-A0A2S2PPG3-F1
#
_entry.id   AF-A0A2S2PPG3-F1
#
_cell.length_a   1.000
_cell.length_b   1.000
_cell.length_c   1.000
_cell.angle_alpha   90.00
_cell.angle_beta   90.00
_cell.angle_gamma   90.00
#
_symmetry.space_group_name_H-M   'P 1'
#
loop_
_entity.id
_entity.type
_entity.pdbx_description
1 polymer ?
#
loop_
_entity_poly.entity_id
_entity_poly.type
_entity_poly.pdbx_seq_one_letter_code
_entity_poly.pdbx_strand_id
1 'polypeptide(L)'
;MGYSNYVQQEREAKMCLRMCAVLALLPHHQIEQGFQEIKIHAQNNGVLMSRFFTYFTSFWLTRKGPECFSVYNQPRRTNNNIESFHSSLKQTFQVTHPNLWRMLNKFFFY
;
A
#
# COMPACT_ATOMS: atom_id res chain seq x y z
N MET A 1 -10.93 -9.68 17.82
CA MET A 1 -9.45 -9.59 17.85
C MET A 1 -8.99 -9.19 16.46
N GLY A 2 -8.67 -7.91 16.27
CA GLY A 2 -8.55 -7.28 14.96
C GLY A 2 -7.20 -7.48 14.28
N TYR A 3 -7.19 -7.40 12.95
CA TYR A 3 -6.02 -7.47 12.06
C TYR A 3 -4.79 -6.66 12.54
N SER A 4 -5.01 -5.62 13.35
CA SER A 4 -3.95 -4.77 13.91
C SER A 4 -2.93 -5.54 14.76
N ASN A 5 -3.34 -6.49 15.62
CA ASN A 5 -2.39 -7.24 16.46
C ASN A 5 -1.49 -8.19 15.65
N TYR A 6 -2.05 -8.85 14.63
CA TYR A 6 -1.30 -9.75 13.75
C TYR A 6 -0.29 -8.97 12.90
N VAL A 7 -0.71 -7.86 12.28
CA VAL A 7 0.18 -6.99 11.51
C VAL A 7 1.25 -6.35 12.40
N GLN A 8 0.96 -6.03 13.67
CA GLN A 8 1.93 -5.45 14.57
C GLN A 8 3.04 -6.43 14.98
N GLN A 9 2.77 -7.74 14.98
CA GLN A 9 3.73 -8.77 15.37
C GLN A 9 4.48 -9.34 14.15
N GLU A 10 3.83 -9.42 12.99
CA GLU A 10 4.38 -10.04 11.79
C GLU A 10 5.16 -9.06 10.90
N ARG A 11 6.47 -9.29 10.78
CA ARG A 11 7.38 -8.48 9.94
C ARG A 11 6.93 -8.46 8.47
N GLU A 12 6.55 -9.61 7.94
CA GLU A 12 6.17 -9.76 6.53
C GLU A 12 4.84 -9.09 6.21
N ALA A 13 3.89 -9.08 7.15
CA ALA A 13 2.64 -8.34 7.01
C ALA A 13 2.89 -6.82 6.92
N LYS A 14 3.79 -6.28 7.74
CA LYS A 14 4.22 -4.88 7.64
C LYS A 14 4.91 -4.58 6.32
N MET A 15 5.70 -5.52 5.81
CA MET A 15 6.39 -5.38 4.54
C MET A 15 5.40 -5.30 3.37
N CYS A 16 4.43 -6.20 3.32
CA CYS A 16 3.37 -6.18 2.30
C CYS A 16 2.61 -4.85 2.29
N LEU A 17 2.31 -4.29 3.46
CA LEU A 17 1.66 -2.98 3.57
C LEU A 17 2.51 -1.84 3.01
N ARG A 18 3.80 -1.87 3.31
CA ARG A 18 4.76 -0.89 2.80
C ARG A 18 4.86 -1.01 1.28
N MET A 19 4.92 -2.23 0.75
CA MET A 19 4.91 -2.48 -0.70
C MET A 19 3.63 -1.92 -1.34
N CYS A 20 2.45 -2.15 -0.76
CA CYS A 20 1.20 -1.57 -1.27
C CYS A 20 1.22 -0.04 -1.24
N ALA A 21 1.84 0.56 -0.23
CA ALA A 21 1.92 2.01 -0.11
C ALA A 21 2.85 2.64 -1.16
N VAL A 22 3.88 1.92 -1.61
CA VAL A 22 4.79 2.39 -2.68
C VAL A 22 4.23 2.16 -4.09
N LEU A 23 3.17 1.37 -4.27
CA LEU A 23 2.50 1.21 -5.57
C LEU A 23 2.06 2.57 -6.16
N ALA A 24 1.70 3.53 -5.31
CA ALA A 24 1.37 4.89 -5.74
C ALA A 24 2.51 5.59 -6.52
N LEU A 25 3.76 5.14 -6.38
CA LEU A 25 4.91 5.67 -7.11
C LEU A 25 5.11 5.03 -8.49
N LEU A 26 4.45 3.90 -8.76
CA LEU A 26 4.53 3.23 -10.05
C LEU A 26 3.66 3.94 -11.08
N PRO A 27 4.01 3.84 -12.38
CA PRO A 27 3.08 4.16 -13.47
C PRO A 27 1.77 3.42 -13.27
N HIS A 28 0.63 4.08 -13.48
CA HIS A 28 -0.70 3.52 -13.23
C HIS A 28 -0.92 2.15 -13.89
N HIS A 29 -0.36 1.91 -15.09
CA HIS A 29 -0.47 0.64 -15.81
C HIS A 29 0.34 -0.52 -15.18
N GLN A 30 1.30 -0.24 -14.31
CA GLN A 30 2.10 -1.25 -13.59
C GLN A 30 1.57 -1.56 -12.19
N ILE A 31 0.64 -0.74 -11.67
CA ILE A 31 0.13 -0.87 -10.30
C ILE A 31 -0.60 -2.19 -10.08
N GLU A 32 -1.42 -2.62 -11.04
CA GLU A 32 -2.14 -3.90 -10.91
C GLU A 32 -1.18 -5.09 -10.89
N GLN A 33 -0.18 -5.09 -11.78
CA GLN A 33 0.85 -6.11 -11.81
C GLN A 33 1.64 -6.12 -10.49
N GLY A 34 2.12 -4.96 -10.04
CA GLY A 34 2.84 -4.84 -8.76
C GLY A 34 1.99 -5.28 -7.57
N PHE A 35 0.67 -5.07 -7.61
CA PHE A 35 -0.22 -5.56 -6.57
C PHE A 35 -0.37 -7.10 -6.59
N GLN A 36 -0.38 -7.74 -7.76
CA GLN A 36 -0.37 -9.21 -7.83
C GLN A 36 0.95 -9.79 -7.28
N GLU A 37 2.10 -9.19 -7.59
CA GLU A 37 3.39 -9.59 -7.04
C GLU A 37 3.40 -9.54 -5.51
N ILE A 38 2.79 -8.50 -4.92
CA ILE A 38 2.66 -8.39 -3.45
C ILE A 38 1.78 -9.50 -2.88
N LYS A 39 0.70 -9.89 -3.57
CA LYS A 39 -0.15 -11.01 -3.13
C LYS A 39 0.61 -12.33 -3.17
N ILE A 40 1.42 -12.56 -4.21
CA ILE A 40 2.28 -13.74 -4.33
C ILE A 40 3.34 -13.73 -3.21
N HIS A 41 4.01 -12.60 -2.98
CA HIS A 41 4.97 -12.44 -1.86
C HIS A 41 4.31 -12.75 -0.51
N ALA A 42 3.11 -12.22 -0.27
CA ALA A 42 2.36 -12.48 0.95
C ALA A 42 2.04 -13.97 1.12
N GLN A 43 1.58 -14.64 0.06
CA GLN A 43 1.30 -16.08 0.08
C GLN A 43 2.56 -16.91 0.36
N ASN A 44 3.67 -16.59 -0.30
CA ASN A 44 4.95 -17.28 -0.12
C ASN A 44 5.52 -17.14 1.30
N ASN A 45 5.19 -16.04 1.98
CA ASN A 45 5.62 -15.77 3.35
C ASN A 45 4.55 -16.12 4.41
N GLY A 46 3.47 -16.83 4.03
CA GLY A 46 2.41 -17.24 4.95
C GLY A 46 1.57 -16.08 5.53
N VAL A 47 1.62 -14.91 4.91
CA VAL A 47 0.92 -13.70 5.36
C VAL A 47 -0.54 -13.73 4.90
N LEU A 48 -1.45 -13.88 5.86
CA LEU A 48 -2.89 -13.91 5.59
C LEU A 48 -3.52 -12.52 5.76
N MET A 49 -3.63 -11.78 4.65
CA MET A 49 -4.23 -10.43 4.60
C MET A 49 -5.42 -10.34 3.64
N SER A 50 -6.24 -11.39 3.56
CA SER A 50 -7.32 -11.53 2.57
C SER A 50 -8.32 -10.36 2.57
N ARG A 51 -8.81 -9.92 3.74
CA ARG A 51 -9.74 -8.76 3.82
C ARG A 51 -9.12 -7.48 3.27
N PHE A 52 -7.82 -7.29 3.50
CA PHE A 52 -7.12 -6.14 2.95
C PHE A 52 -6.96 -6.23 1.44
N PHE A 53 -6.54 -7.37 0.92
CA PHE A 53 -6.38 -7.52 -0.53
C PHE A 53 -7.72 -7.34 -1.25
N THR A 54 -8.82 -7.84 -0.68
CA THR A 54 -10.17 -7.58 -1.19
C THR A 54 -10.53 -6.09 -1.13
N TYR A 55 -10.25 -5.41 -0.01
CA TYR A 55 -10.50 -3.96 0.11
C TYR A 55 -9.68 -3.16 -0.90
N PHE A 56 -8.38 -3.44 -1.03
CA PHE A 56 -7.50 -2.73 -1.93
C PHE A 56 -7.94 -2.91 -3.38
N THR A 57 -8.28 -4.14 -3.76
CA THR A 57 -8.80 -4.44 -5.10
C THR A 57 -10.11 -3.69 -5.37
N SER A 58 -11.11 -3.89 -4.52
CA SER A 58 -12.46 -3.32 -4.74
C SER A 58 -12.50 -1.80 -4.71
N PHE A 59 -11.75 -1.18 -3.78
CA PHE A 59 -11.79 0.27 -3.61
C PHE A 59 -10.76 0.99 -4.48
N TRP A 60 -9.48 0.59 -4.42
CA TRP A 60 -8.40 1.35 -5.06
C TRP A 60 -8.19 0.96 -6.51
N LEU A 61 -8.27 -0.33 -6.85
CA LEU A 61 -8.11 -0.77 -8.24
C LEU A 61 -9.42 -0.62 -9.02
N THR A 62 -10.55 -1.10 -8.49
CA THR A 62 -11.82 -1.11 -9.23
C THR A 62 -12.60 0.20 -9.13
N ARG A 63 -12.85 0.72 -7.92
CA ARG A 63 -13.73 1.90 -7.75
C ARG A 63 -13.03 3.24 -8.03
N LYS A 64 -11.77 3.38 -7.61
CA LYS A 64 -10.99 4.61 -7.80
C LYS A 64 -10.14 4.60 -9.06
N GLY A 65 -9.58 3.44 -9.42
CA GLY A 65 -8.64 3.33 -10.52
C GLY A 65 -7.20 3.69 -10.11
N PRO A 66 -6.18 2.96 -10.60
CA PRO A 66 -4.76 3.27 -10.38
C PRO A 66 -4.35 4.70 -10.75
N GLU A 67 -4.98 5.29 -11.76
CA GLU A 67 -4.76 6.66 -12.24
C GLU A 67 -5.09 7.72 -11.19
N CYS A 68 -5.98 7.43 -10.24
CA CYS A 68 -6.40 8.40 -9.23
C CYS A 68 -5.38 8.58 -8.10
N PHE A 69 -4.54 7.58 -7.83
CA PHE A 69 -3.56 7.61 -6.74
C PHE A 69 -2.11 7.40 -7.19
N SER A 70 -1.87 7.03 -8.45
CA SER A 70 -0.54 7.06 -9.05
C SER A 70 -0.03 8.50 -9.13
N VAL A 71 1.20 8.73 -8.67
CA VAL A 71 1.90 10.02 -8.78
C VAL A 71 3.12 9.95 -9.66
N TYR A 72 3.25 8.87 -10.41
CA TYR A 72 4.29 8.73 -11.41
C TYR A 72 4.19 9.87 -12.43
N ASN A 73 5.28 10.60 -12.61
CA ASN A 73 5.42 11.72 -13.55
C ASN A 73 4.44 12.91 -13.35
N GLN A 74 3.92 13.11 -12.12
CA GLN A 74 3.07 14.25 -11.77
C GLN A 74 3.92 15.41 -11.19
N PRO A 75 4.14 16.52 -11.93
CA PRO A 75 4.97 17.65 -11.48
C PRO A 75 4.31 18.51 -10.39
N ARG A 76 2.97 18.47 -10.28
CA ARG A 76 2.21 19.13 -9.21
C ARG A 76 1.42 18.10 -8.43
N ARG A 77 1.76 17.97 -7.15
CA ARG A 77 1.10 17.07 -6.19
C ARG A 77 -0.42 17.32 -6.15
N THR A 78 -1.24 16.36 -6.57
CA THR A 78 -2.54 16.13 -5.92
C THR A 78 -2.29 15.34 -4.63
N ASN A 79 -1.64 16.03 -3.67
CA ASN A 79 -1.30 15.47 -2.36
C ASN A 79 -2.53 14.85 -1.68
N ASN A 80 -3.72 15.43 -1.90
CA ASN A 80 -4.98 14.97 -1.32
C ASN A 80 -5.32 13.50 -1.65
N ASN A 81 -5.03 13.02 -2.86
CA ASN A 81 -5.35 11.63 -3.22
C ASN A 81 -4.38 10.65 -2.56
N ILE A 82 -3.09 11.00 -2.51
CA ILE A 82 -2.06 10.22 -1.80
C ILE A 82 -2.33 10.23 -0.29
N GLU A 83 -2.66 11.39 0.28
CA GLU A 83 -2.97 11.54 1.69
C GLU A 83 -4.23 10.77 2.05
N SER A 84 -5.27 10.82 1.20
CA SER A 84 -6.46 10.01 1.35
C SER A 84 -6.14 8.53 1.25
N PHE A 85 -5.30 8.12 0.29
CA PHE A 85 -4.82 6.75 0.14
C PHE A 85 -4.10 6.26 1.40
N HIS A 86 -3.10 7.00 1.87
CA HIS A 86 -2.37 6.66 3.08
C HIS A 86 -3.22 6.73 4.34
N SER A 87 -4.16 7.67 4.43
CA SER A 87 -5.10 7.80 5.55
C SER A 87 -6.06 6.60 5.57
N SER A 88 -6.63 6.23 4.43
CA SER A 88 -7.47 5.04 4.31
C SER A 88 -6.71 3.77 4.67
N LEU A 89 -5.46 3.60 4.18
CA LEU A 89 -4.61 2.48 4.60
C LEU A 89 -4.38 2.49 6.11
N LYS A 90 -4.06 3.63 6.73
CA LYS A 90 -3.90 3.72 8.19
C LYS A 90 -5.18 3.34 8.94
N GLN A 91 -6.34 3.84 8.48
CA GLN A 91 -7.63 3.60 9.11
C GLN A 91 -8.05 2.12 9.02
N THR A 92 -7.87 1.48 7.86
CA THR A 92 -8.16 0.06 7.67
C THR A 92 -7.37 -0.83 8.63
N PHE A 93 -6.20 -0.38 9.07
CA PHE A 93 -5.29 -1.20 9.88
C PHE A 93 -5.06 -0.73 11.32
N GLN A 94 -5.60 0.42 11.72
CA GLN A 94 -5.41 0.98 13.07
C GLN A 94 -3.92 1.01 13.47
N VAL A 95 -3.01 1.29 12.52
CA VAL A 95 -1.56 1.27 12.77
C VAL A 95 -1.10 2.64 13.24
N THR A 96 -0.64 2.69 14.49
CA THR A 96 -0.20 3.91 15.16
C THR A 96 1.31 4.15 14.91
N HIS A 97 1.62 4.96 13.88
CA HIS A 97 2.87 5.73 13.61
C HIS A 97 4.22 5.01 13.28
N PRO A 98 5.21 5.70 12.63
CA PRO A 98 5.12 6.83 11.68
C PRO A 98 6.04 6.74 10.42
N ASN A 99 5.67 7.54 9.41
CA ASN A 99 6.48 8.04 8.29
C ASN A 99 6.95 7.05 7.23
N LEU A 100 5.99 6.61 6.40
CA LEU A 100 6.26 6.02 5.08
C LEU A 100 7.24 6.87 4.26
N TRP A 101 7.15 8.21 4.32
CA TRP A 101 8.09 9.13 3.67
C TRP A 101 9.55 8.98 4.15
N ARG A 102 9.75 8.62 5.42
CA ARG A 102 11.09 8.36 5.97
C ARG A 102 11.62 6.99 5.54
N MET A 103 10.73 6.06 5.17
CA MET A 103 11.11 4.76 4.59
C MET A 103 11.42 4.88 3.09
N LEU A 104 10.62 5.64 2.36
CA LEU A 104 10.82 5.91 0.93
C LEU A 104 12.14 6.62 0.64
N ASN A 105 12.52 7.60 1.47
CA ASN A 105 13.84 8.24 1.37
C ASN A 105 15.01 7.27 1.54
N LYS A 106 14.83 6.12 2.21
CA LYS A 106 15.89 5.11 2.34
C LYS A 106 16.01 4.19 1.13
N PHE A 107 14.99 4.11 0.27
CA PHE A 107 14.98 3.20 -0.89
C PHE A 107 15.43 3.87 -2.19
N PHE A 108 15.30 5.20 -2.30
CA PHE A 108 15.65 5.96 -3.51
C PHE A 108 17.07 6.57 -3.49
N PHE A 109 17.82 6.43 -2.40
CA PHE A 109 19.17 7.00 -2.23
C PHE A 109 20.25 5.96 -1.89
N TYR A 110 20.21 4.79 -2.53
CA TYR A 110 21.35 3.86 -2.54
C TYR A 110 21.61 3.35 -3.96
#